data_AF-A0A1Y6K665-F1
#
_entry.id   AF-A0A1Y6K665-F1
#
_cell.length_a   1.000
_cell.length_b   1.000
_cell.length_c   1.000
_cell.angle_alpha   90.00
_cell.angle_beta   90.00
_cell.angle_gamma   90.00
#
_symmetry.space_group_name_H-M   'P 1'
#
loop_
_entity.id
_entity.type
_entity.pdbx_description
1 polymer ?
#
loop_
_entity_poly.entity_id
_entity_poly.type
_entity_poly.pdbx_seq_one_letter_code
_entity_poly.pdbx_strand_id
1 'polypeptide(L)'
;MLMALISFIMMLEHGLQGGLEMKKLNRRFLISLTGGILLLVVGVLLLLSNLGIVTLELESVIGPLLAGGGLIFLLVFITNTDAWWALIPGFTLIGVGINAFVSPWLGENEGSVTSAIFLGSVGLPFLLIYISNHRHWWALLPGGVLLSIAVTQLIPDSSALKDGIFFLGLAITFGLLYLLPTPSGKLKWALYPAGILLLIGIFITLGATNLLAFVGPLVLLAFGVYVIVRALRK
;
A
#
# COMPACT_ATOMS: atom_id res chain seq x y z
N MET A 1 -65.43 -12.66 -3.99
CA MET A 1 -64.72 -11.53 -3.35
C MET A 1 -63.29 -11.90 -2.96
N LEU A 2 -63.05 -13.03 -2.27
CA LEU A 2 -61.70 -13.48 -1.89
C LEU A 2 -60.78 -13.81 -3.09
N MET A 3 -61.30 -14.45 -4.15
CA MET A 3 -60.51 -14.72 -5.37
C MET A 3 -60.10 -13.45 -6.13
N ALA A 4 -60.93 -12.40 -6.12
CA ALA A 4 -60.59 -11.14 -6.77
C ALA A 4 -59.48 -10.39 -6.01
N LEU A 5 -59.45 -10.51 -4.68
CA LEU A 5 -58.40 -9.94 -3.83
C LEU A 5 -57.05 -10.66 -4.03
N ILE A 6 -57.07 -11.99 -4.16
CA ILE A 6 -55.86 -12.80 -4.41
C ILE A 6 -55.29 -12.53 -5.82
N SER A 7 -56.14 -12.41 -6.84
CA SER A 7 -55.69 -12.05 -8.20
C SER A 7 -55.13 -10.63 -8.26
N PHE A 8 -55.66 -9.68 -7.48
CA PHE A 8 -55.13 -8.32 -7.40
C PHE A 8 -53.77 -8.24 -6.68
N ILE A 9 -53.59 -9.03 -5.61
CA ILE A 9 -52.32 -9.14 -4.89
C ILE A 9 -51.25 -9.82 -5.77
N MET A 10 -51.59 -10.91 -6.47
CA MET A 10 -50.67 -11.55 -7.44
C MET A 10 -50.32 -10.63 -8.61
N MET A 11 -51.25 -9.80 -9.09
CA MET A 11 -50.99 -8.84 -10.17
C MET A 11 -50.04 -7.71 -9.72
N LEU A 12 -50.12 -7.27 -8.46
CA LEU A 12 -49.13 -6.34 -7.89
C LEU A 12 -47.78 -6.99 -7.65
N GLU A 13 -47.73 -8.26 -7.23
CA GLU A 13 -46.47 -9.00 -7.07
C GLU A 13 -45.77 -9.19 -8.42
N HIS A 14 -46.51 -9.56 -9.47
CA HIS A 14 -45.96 -9.72 -10.82
C HIS A 14 -45.58 -8.39 -11.49
N GLY A 15 -46.26 -7.29 -11.14
CA GLY A 15 -45.93 -5.93 -11.57
C GLY A 15 -44.71 -5.33 -10.84
N LEU A 16 -44.44 -5.77 -9.61
CA LEU A 16 -43.24 -5.40 -8.83
C LEU A 16 -42.04 -6.31 -9.12
N GLN A 17 -42.25 -7.43 -9.81
CA GLN A 17 -41.20 -8.25 -10.44
C GLN A 17 -40.72 -7.68 -11.78
N GLY A 18 -41.18 -6.47 -12.17
CA GLY A 18 -40.36 -5.51 -12.90
C GLY A 18 -39.22 -5.01 -12.01
N GLY A 19 -38.49 -5.95 -11.40
CA GLY A 19 -37.31 -5.71 -10.61
C GLY A 19 -36.42 -4.83 -11.46
N LEU A 20 -35.91 -3.77 -10.85
CA LEU A 20 -34.80 -3.02 -11.39
C LEU A 20 -33.67 -4.04 -11.58
N GLU A 21 -33.66 -4.74 -12.72
CA GLU A 21 -32.46 -5.33 -13.27
C GLU A 21 -31.56 -4.13 -13.43
N MET A 22 -30.73 -3.91 -12.42
CA MET A 22 -29.58 -3.04 -12.48
C MET A 22 -28.74 -3.59 -13.63
N LYS A 23 -29.05 -3.08 -14.82
CA LYS A 23 -28.51 -3.49 -16.10
C LYS A 23 -27.01 -3.52 -15.89
N LYS A 24 -26.42 -4.72 -15.84
CA LYS A 24 -25.00 -4.91 -15.53
C LYS A 24 -24.22 -3.94 -16.40
N LEU A 25 -23.75 -2.86 -15.78
CA LEU A 25 -23.24 -1.72 -16.53
C LEU A 25 -22.03 -2.22 -17.29
N ASN A 26 -22.07 -2.08 -18.62
CA ASN A 26 -21.12 -2.76 -19.48
C ASN A 26 -19.70 -2.30 -19.13
N ARG A 27 -18.78 -3.23 -18.88
CA ARG A 27 -17.41 -2.92 -18.41
C ARG A 27 -16.69 -1.92 -19.32
N ARG A 28 -16.90 -2.03 -20.64
CA ARG A 28 -16.37 -1.06 -21.61
C ARG A 28 -16.99 0.33 -21.43
N PHE A 29 -18.29 0.38 -21.15
CA PHE A 29 -19.01 1.64 -20.91
C PHE A 29 -18.50 2.36 -19.66
N LEU A 30 -18.25 1.64 -18.56
CA LEU A 30 -17.67 2.22 -17.35
C LEU A 30 -16.29 2.83 -17.58
N ILE A 31 -15.37 2.08 -18.19
CA ILE A 31 -14.01 2.56 -18.49
C ILE A 31 -14.06 3.79 -19.41
N SER A 32 -14.87 3.73 -20.48
CA SER A 32 -15.06 4.85 -21.41
C SER A 32 -15.69 6.07 -20.73
N LEU A 33 -16.62 5.87 -19.81
CA LEU A 33 -17.31 6.96 -19.12
C LEU A 33 -16.38 7.67 -18.14
N THR A 34 -15.65 6.95 -17.29
CA THR A 34 -14.69 7.55 -16.36
C THR A 34 -13.53 8.21 -17.07
N GLY A 35 -12.97 7.57 -18.11
CA GLY A 35 -11.91 8.16 -18.91
C GLY A 35 -12.39 9.40 -19.67
N GLY A 36 -13.59 9.34 -20.24
CA GLY A 36 -14.22 10.45 -20.95
C GLY A 36 -14.51 11.65 -20.04
N ILE A 37 -15.06 11.42 -18.85
CA ILE A 37 -15.30 12.49 -17.86
C ILE A 37 -13.99 13.13 -17.42
N LEU A 38 -12.97 12.32 -17.11
CA LEU A 38 -11.65 12.83 -16.72
C LEU A 38 -11.05 13.73 -17.82
N LEU A 39 -11.06 13.25 -19.07
CA LEU A 39 -10.59 14.01 -20.23
C LEU A 39 -11.38 15.30 -20.45
N LEU A 40 -12.71 15.26 -20.27
CA LEU A 40 -13.57 16.44 -20.41
C LEU A 40 -13.22 17.49 -19.36
N VAL A 41 -13.10 17.11 -18.09
CA VAL A 41 -12.75 18.03 -16.99
C VAL A 41 -11.37 18.65 -17.22
N VAL A 42 -10.38 17.83 -17.56
CA VAL A 42 -9.02 18.30 -17.87
C VAL A 42 -9.03 19.26 -19.05
N GLY A 43 -9.74 18.92 -20.13
CA GLY A 43 -9.84 19.75 -21.33
C GLY A 43 -10.50 21.11 -21.06
N VAL A 44 -11.58 21.13 -20.28
CA VAL A 44 -12.26 22.38 -19.89
C VAL A 44 -11.34 23.27 -19.06
N LEU A 45 -10.63 22.71 -18.07
CA LEU A 45 -9.68 23.46 -17.24
C LEU A 45 -8.54 24.08 -18.07
N LEU A 46 -7.95 23.32 -18.98
CA LEU A 46 -6.90 23.81 -19.88
C LEU A 46 -7.41 24.91 -20.83
N LEU A 47 -8.65 24.79 -21.31
CA LEU A 47 -9.26 25.80 -22.16
C LEU A 47 -9.52 27.10 -21.38
N LEU A 48 -10.08 27.02 -20.18
CA LEU A 48 -10.27 28.18 -19.30
C LEU A 48 -8.95 28.87 -18.97
N SER A 49 -7.87 28.10 -18.85
CA SER A 49 -6.54 28.66 -18.61
C SER A 49 -5.96 29.37 -19.82
N ASN A 50 -6.07 28.77 -21.02
CA ASN A 50 -5.64 29.43 -22.25
C ASN A 50 -6.45 30.69 -22.58
N LEU A 51 -7.72 30.74 -22.15
CA LEU A 51 -8.56 31.94 -22.27
C LEU A 51 -8.22 33.04 -21.27
N GLY A 52 -7.24 32.82 -20.38
CA GLY A 52 -6.87 33.78 -19.33
C GLY A 52 -7.92 33.96 -18.24
N ILE A 53 -8.94 33.09 -18.20
CA ILE A 53 -9.99 33.11 -17.17
C ILE A 53 -9.43 32.55 -15.85
N VAL A 54 -8.52 31.57 -15.94
CA VAL A 54 -7.87 30.93 -14.78
C VAL A 54 -6.36 30.87 -14.99
N THR A 55 -5.58 31.42 -14.08
CA THR A 55 -4.13 31.22 -14.05
C THR A 55 -3.84 29.85 -13.44
N LEU A 56 -3.58 28.84 -14.29
CA LEU A 56 -3.17 27.53 -13.84
C LEU A 56 -1.64 27.44 -13.85
N GLU A 57 -1.05 27.31 -12.67
CA GLU A 57 0.32 26.84 -12.56
C GLU A 57 0.35 25.37 -12.99
N LEU A 58 1.36 24.98 -13.77
CA LEU A 58 1.45 23.64 -14.36
C LEU A 58 1.36 22.53 -13.29
N GLU A 59 1.86 22.81 -12.09
CA GLU A 59 1.84 21.93 -10.91
C GLU A 59 0.42 21.65 -10.41
N SER A 60 -0.45 22.67 -10.42
CA SER A 60 -1.86 22.55 -10.04
C SER A 60 -2.68 21.68 -10.99
N VAL A 61 -2.20 21.48 -12.22
CA VAL A 61 -2.88 20.67 -13.27
C VAL A 61 -2.30 19.27 -13.35
N ILE A 62 -0.97 19.14 -13.29
CA ILE A 62 -0.27 17.85 -13.41
C ILE A 62 -0.64 16.92 -12.27
N GLY A 63 -0.75 17.43 -11.03
CA GLY A 63 -1.09 16.61 -9.87
C GLY A 63 -2.43 15.86 -10.02
N PRO A 64 -3.56 16.58 -10.21
CA PRO A 64 -4.87 15.97 -10.46
C PRO A 64 -4.90 15.08 -11.71
N LEU A 65 -4.18 15.44 -12.77
CA LEU A 65 -4.12 14.64 -14.00
C LEU A 65 -3.46 13.28 -13.76
N LEU A 66 -2.31 13.25 -13.08
CA LEU A 66 -1.61 12.02 -12.73
C LEU A 66 -2.42 11.16 -11.77
N ALA A 67 -3.03 11.77 -10.74
CA ALA A 67 -3.90 11.05 -9.81
C ALA A 67 -5.11 10.45 -10.53
N GLY A 68 -5.72 11.20 -11.46
CA GLY A 68 -6.77 10.71 -12.35
C GLY A 68 -6.33 9.52 -13.20
N GLY A 69 -5.12 9.55 -13.77
CA GLY A 69 -4.53 8.41 -14.46
C GLY A 69 -4.39 7.17 -13.57
N GLY A 70 -3.98 7.36 -12.31
CA GLY A 70 -3.91 6.27 -11.33
C GLY A 70 -5.28 5.67 -10.98
N LEU A 71 -6.34 6.48 -10.91
CA LEU A 71 -7.72 6.00 -10.71
C LEU A 71 -8.17 5.06 -11.84
N ILE A 72 -7.73 5.28 -13.09
CA ILE A 72 -8.03 4.37 -14.20
C ILE A 72 -7.48 2.97 -13.92
N PHE A 73 -6.25 2.86 -13.40
CA PHE A 73 -5.68 1.56 -13.03
C PHE A 73 -6.41 0.93 -11.83
N LEU A 74 -6.85 1.71 -10.85
CA LEU A 74 -7.67 1.19 -9.76
C LEU A 74 -9.02 0.64 -10.28
N LEU A 75 -9.63 1.29 -11.27
CA LEU A 75 -10.81 0.75 -11.95
C LEU A 75 -10.52 -0.55 -12.69
N VAL A 76 -9.36 -0.68 -13.33
CA VAL A 76 -8.92 -1.95 -13.94
C VAL A 76 -8.87 -3.06 -12.88
N PHE A 77 -8.31 -2.79 -11.70
CA PHE A 77 -8.24 -3.76 -10.61
C PHE A 77 -9.62 -4.12 -10.04
N ILE A 78 -10.48 -3.13 -9.76
CA ILE A 78 -11.83 -3.38 -9.20
C ILE A 78 -12.71 -4.16 -10.18
N THR A 79 -12.51 -3.94 -11.49
CA THR A 79 -13.26 -4.68 -12.53
C THR A 79 -12.68 -6.05 -12.84
N ASN A 80 -11.39 -6.29 -12.57
CA ASN A 80 -10.75 -7.59 -12.72
C ASN A 80 -9.70 -7.76 -11.62
N THR A 81 -10.07 -8.40 -10.52
CA THR A 81 -9.19 -8.59 -9.35
C THR A 81 -8.01 -9.52 -9.63
N ASP A 82 -8.04 -10.29 -10.71
CA ASP A 82 -6.88 -11.06 -11.18
C ASP A 82 -5.78 -10.14 -11.75
N ALA A 83 -6.12 -8.93 -12.18
CA ALA A 83 -5.18 -7.90 -12.65
C ALA A 83 -4.54 -7.15 -11.48
N TRP A 84 -4.02 -7.87 -10.48
CA TRP A 84 -3.38 -7.33 -9.27
C TRP A 84 -2.26 -6.32 -9.58
N TRP A 85 -1.59 -6.50 -10.73
CA TRP A 85 -0.52 -5.62 -11.18
C TRP A 85 -0.97 -4.16 -11.32
N ALA A 86 -2.27 -3.91 -11.58
CA ALA A 86 -2.80 -2.57 -11.77
C ALA A 86 -2.81 -1.73 -10.48
N LEU A 87 -2.77 -2.36 -9.31
CA LEU A 87 -2.65 -1.64 -8.03
C LEU A 87 -1.34 -0.85 -7.95
N ILE A 88 -0.22 -1.40 -8.44
CA ILE A 88 1.10 -0.78 -8.34
C ILE A 88 1.18 0.54 -9.11
N PRO A 89 0.95 0.60 -10.44
CA PRO A 89 0.97 1.86 -11.18
C PRO A 89 -0.18 2.78 -10.76
N GLY A 90 -1.33 2.23 -10.36
CA GLY A 90 -2.47 3.01 -9.87
C GLY A 90 -2.14 3.85 -8.63
N PHE A 91 -1.67 3.19 -7.57
CA PHE A 91 -1.25 3.89 -6.36
C PHE A 91 0.01 4.73 -6.57
N THR A 92 0.96 4.30 -7.39
CA THR A 92 2.16 5.10 -7.69
C THR A 92 1.79 6.42 -8.37
N LEU A 93 0.93 6.39 -9.39
CA LEU A 93 0.46 7.60 -10.08
C LEU A 93 -0.36 8.51 -9.16
N ILE A 94 -1.19 7.93 -8.29
CA ILE A 94 -1.91 8.70 -7.26
C ILE A 94 -0.92 9.37 -6.30
N GLY A 95 0.08 8.65 -5.80
CA GLY A 95 1.10 9.20 -4.92
C GLY A 95 1.91 10.33 -5.56
N VAL A 96 2.36 10.15 -6.80
CA VAL A 96 3.05 11.20 -7.56
C VAL A 96 2.13 12.40 -7.81
N GLY A 97 0.85 12.15 -8.15
CA GLY A 97 -0.13 13.21 -8.35
C GLY A 97 -0.42 14.00 -7.07
N ILE A 98 -0.53 13.33 -5.92
CA ILE A 98 -0.67 13.96 -4.60
C ILE A 98 0.58 14.78 -4.28
N ASN A 99 1.79 14.23 -4.49
CA ASN A 99 3.02 14.97 -4.25
C ASN A 99 3.13 16.23 -5.12
N ALA A 100 2.87 16.12 -6.41
CA ALA A 100 2.89 17.27 -7.33
C ALA A 100 1.87 18.35 -6.94
N PHE A 101 0.72 17.95 -6.38
CA PHE A 101 -0.27 18.88 -5.87
C PHE A 101 0.20 19.50 -4.56
N VAL A 102 0.65 18.70 -3.58
CA VAL A 102 0.87 19.13 -2.19
C VAL A 102 2.22 19.82 -1.96
N SER A 103 3.24 19.53 -2.77
CA SER A 103 4.62 20.09 -2.64
C SER A 103 4.68 21.57 -2.30
N PRO A 104 3.98 22.47 -3.03
CA PRO A 104 4.07 23.91 -2.81
C PRO A 104 3.63 24.38 -1.41
N TRP A 105 2.86 23.57 -0.68
CA TRP A 105 2.36 23.92 0.65
C TRP A 105 3.17 23.30 1.80
N LEU A 106 4.20 22.48 1.51
CA LEU A 106 4.94 21.74 2.55
C LEU A 106 6.12 22.51 3.18
N GLY A 107 6.59 23.58 2.54
CA GLY A 107 7.68 24.41 3.05
C GLY A 107 8.94 23.60 3.38
N GLU A 108 9.52 23.81 4.56
CA GLU A 108 10.80 23.19 4.96
C GLU A 108 10.75 21.65 5.07
N ASN A 109 9.55 21.05 5.22
CA ASN A 109 9.38 19.59 5.37
C ASN A 109 9.10 18.88 4.04
N GLU A 110 9.16 19.58 2.91
CA GLU A 110 8.80 19.06 1.59
C GLU A 110 9.50 17.73 1.28
N GLY A 111 10.83 17.65 1.43
CA GLY A 111 11.60 16.45 1.07
C GLY A 111 11.18 15.20 1.85
N SER A 112 11.05 15.32 3.17
CA SER A 112 10.66 14.20 4.05
C SER A 112 9.23 13.75 3.81
N VAL A 113 8.28 14.69 3.72
CA VAL A 113 6.85 14.39 3.57
C VAL A 113 6.56 13.83 2.17
N THR A 114 7.10 14.42 1.12
CA THR A 114 6.90 13.92 -0.25
C THR A 114 7.51 12.53 -0.43
N SER A 115 8.68 12.27 0.16
CA SER A 115 9.30 10.94 0.17
C SER A 115 8.45 9.91 0.92
N ALA A 116 7.90 10.28 2.08
CA ALA A 116 6.98 9.43 2.84
C ALA A 116 5.70 9.11 2.05
N ILE A 117 5.08 10.12 1.43
CA ILE A 117 3.88 9.95 0.59
C ILE A 117 4.20 9.05 -0.60
N PHE A 118 5.31 9.27 -1.29
CA PHE A 118 5.70 8.47 -2.45
C PHE A 118 5.93 7.02 -2.06
N LEU A 119 6.81 6.76 -1.09
CA LEU A 119 7.12 5.40 -0.64
C LEU A 119 5.90 4.71 -0.04
N GLY A 120 5.07 5.44 0.71
CA GLY A 120 3.80 4.95 1.22
C GLY A 120 2.87 4.52 0.10
N SER A 121 2.72 5.35 -0.93
CA SER A 121 1.90 5.05 -2.10
C SER A 121 2.44 3.89 -2.93
N VAL A 122 3.76 3.68 -3.00
CA VAL A 122 4.36 2.51 -3.67
C VAL A 122 4.25 1.25 -2.80
N GLY A 123 4.30 1.38 -1.47
CA GLY A 123 4.23 0.26 -0.52
C GLY A 123 2.81 -0.27 -0.27
N LEU A 124 1.83 0.61 -0.13
CA LEU A 124 0.41 0.28 0.08
C LEU A 124 -0.19 -0.76 -0.90
N PRO A 125 0.02 -0.68 -2.23
CA PRO A 125 -0.58 -1.63 -3.17
C PRO A 125 -0.13 -3.07 -2.90
N PHE A 126 1.06 -3.30 -2.35
CA PHE A 126 1.50 -4.65 -1.99
C PHE A 126 0.68 -5.27 -0.85
N LEU A 127 0.26 -4.48 0.13
CA LEU A 127 -0.67 -4.96 1.16
C LEU A 127 -2.04 -5.31 0.54
N LEU A 128 -2.52 -4.48 -0.38
CA LEU A 128 -3.79 -4.73 -1.08
C LEU A 128 -3.70 -5.97 -1.98
N ILE A 129 -2.57 -6.21 -2.66
CA ILE A 129 -2.31 -7.42 -3.45
C ILE A 129 -2.45 -8.67 -2.57
N TYR A 130 -1.85 -8.63 -1.37
CA TYR A 130 -1.94 -9.73 -0.41
C TYR A 130 -3.38 -9.97 0.08
N ILE A 131 -4.07 -8.92 0.52
CA ILE A 131 -5.45 -9.00 1.03
C ILE A 131 -6.39 -9.55 -0.05
N SER A 132 -6.19 -9.13 -1.30
CA SER A 132 -7.03 -9.53 -2.44
C SER A 132 -6.85 -11.00 -2.79
N ASN A 133 -5.63 -11.53 -2.67
CA ASN A 133 -5.38 -12.94 -2.86
C ASN A 133 -4.15 -13.38 -2.05
N HIS A 134 -4.41 -14.16 -1.00
CA HIS A 134 -3.42 -14.65 -0.04
C HIS A 134 -2.33 -15.53 -0.68
N ARG A 135 -2.52 -15.99 -1.92
CA ARG A 135 -1.46 -16.66 -2.70
C ARG A 135 -0.26 -15.75 -2.95
N HIS A 136 -0.47 -14.43 -2.97
CA HIS A 136 0.59 -13.44 -3.11
C HIS A 136 1.21 -13.03 -1.76
N TRP A 137 1.46 -13.99 -0.86
CA TRP A 137 2.12 -13.76 0.43
C TRP A 137 3.45 -13.02 0.29
N TRP A 138 4.13 -13.19 -0.84
CA TRP A 138 5.39 -12.51 -1.14
C TRP A 138 5.25 -10.99 -1.11
N ALA A 139 4.07 -10.44 -1.37
CA ALA A 139 3.82 -9.00 -1.42
C ALA A 139 3.98 -8.33 -0.04
N LEU A 140 3.77 -9.06 1.06
CA LEU A 140 3.97 -8.53 2.41
C LEU A 140 5.39 -8.03 2.64
N LEU A 141 6.40 -8.68 2.04
CA LEU A 141 7.80 -8.30 2.23
C LEU A 141 8.15 -6.96 1.56
N PRO A 142 7.98 -6.76 0.24
CA PRO A 142 8.18 -5.45 -0.37
C PRO A 142 7.30 -4.36 0.25
N GLY A 143 6.02 -4.66 0.50
CA GLY A 143 5.09 -3.71 1.08
C GLY A 143 5.52 -3.25 2.47
N GLY A 144 5.85 -4.18 3.35
CA GLY A 144 6.30 -3.88 4.71
C GLY A 144 7.64 -3.13 4.75
N VAL A 145 8.59 -3.47 3.88
CA VAL A 145 9.87 -2.73 3.74
C VAL A 145 9.59 -1.30 3.31
N LEU A 146 8.84 -1.09 2.23
CA LEU A 146 8.56 0.25 1.69
C LEU A 146 7.79 1.12 2.70
N LEU A 147 6.81 0.55 3.40
CA LEU A 147 6.08 1.27 4.45
C LEU A 147 6.96 1.59 5.65
N SER A 148 7.87 0.69 6.03
CA SER A 148 8.85 0.97 7.09
C SER A 148 9.74 2.14 6.70
N ILE A 149 10.24 2.17 5.45
CA ILE A 149 11.05 3.29 4.94
C ILE A 149 10.21 4.57 4.91
N ALA A 150 8.96 4.52 4.42
CA ALA A 150 8.06 5.67 4.38
C ALA A 150 7.86 6.30 5.76
N VAL A 151 7.63 5.49 6.79
CA VAL A 151 7.52 5.97 8.19
C VAL A 151 8.83 6.61 8.65
N THR A 152 9.98 6.02 8.32
CA THR A 152 11.29 6.55 8.73
C THR A 152 11.65 7.87 8.05
N GLN A 153 11.07 8.20 6.89
CA GLN A 153 11.28 9.51 6.24
C GLN A 153 10.70 10.67 7.04
N LEU A 154 9.71 10.40 7.90
CA LEU A 154 9.11 11.41 8.79
C LEU A 154 9.92 11.66 10.06
N ILE A 155 11.02 10.92 10.25
CA ILE A 155 11.90 11.03 11.40
C ILE A 155 13.15 11.81 10.97
N PRO A 156 13.59 12.81 11.76
CA PRO A 156 14.82 13.54 11.46
C PRO A 156 16.04 12.62 11.36
N ASP A 157 16.93 12.89 10.38
CA ASP A 157 18.13 12.09 10.14
C ASP A 157 19.10 12.05 11.33
N SER A 158 19.07 13.07 12.18
CA SER A 158 19.88 13.13 13.42
C SER A 158 19.36 12.21 14.53
N SER A 159 18.16 11.64 14.38
CA SER A 159 17.55 10.81 15.41
C SER A 159 18.04 9.37 15.33
N ALA A 160 18.70 8.91 16.40
CA ALA A 160 19.06 7.50 16.58
C ALA A 160 17.85 6.54 16.54
N LEU A 161 16.63 7.07 16.72
CA LEU A 161 15.39 6.28 16.64
C LEU A 161 15.05 5.86 15.21
N LYS A 162 15.56 6.57 14.18
CA LYS A 162 15.22 6.31 12.76
C LYS A 162 15.57 4.89 12.36
N ASP A 163 16.81 4.48 12.60
CA ASP A 163 17.30 3.13 12.28
C ASP A 163 16.57 2.07 13.09
N GLY A 164 16.36 2.32 14.38
CA GLY A 164 15.64 1.41 15.26
C GLY A 164 14.20 1.16 14.79
N ILE A 165 13.48 2.22 14.41
CA ILE A 165 12.12 2.14 13.87
C ILE A 165 12.09 1.39 12.54
N PHE A 166 13.10 1.58 11.67
CA PHE A 166 13.23 0.80 10.45
C PHE A 166 13.32 -0.71 10.74
N PHE A 167 14.23 -1.12 11.64
CA PHE A 167 14.39 -2.53 12.01
C PHE A 167 13.15 -3.11 12.70
N LEU A 168 12.47 -2.33 13.56
CA LEU A 168 11.20 -2.73 14.16
C LEU A 168 10.10 -2.91 13.11
N GLY A 169 10.03 -2.04 12.10
CA GLY A 169 9.10 -2.17 10.98
C GLY A 169 9.34 -3.45 10.17
N LEU A 170 10.61 -3.80 9.92
CA LEU A 170 10.97 -5.09 9.31
C LEU A 170 10.60 -6.28 10.20
N ALA A 171 10.83 -6.19 11.50
CA ALA A 171 10.44 -7.22 12.46
C ALA A 171 8.93 -7.47 12.45
N ILE A 172 8.13 -6.39 12.41
CA ILE A 172 6.67 -6.47 12.23
C ILE A 172 6.35 -7.12 10.89
N THR A 173 7.03 -6.77 9.81
CA THR A 173 6.80 -7.34 8.47
C THR A 173 7.00 -8.86 8.46
N PHE A 174 8.11 -9.36 9.02
CA PHE A 174 8.35 -10.80 9.14
C PHE A 174 7.42 -11.48 10.16
N GLY A 175 7.05 -10.79 11.25
CA GLY A 175 6.05 -11.26 12.20
C GLY A 175 4.67 -11.45 11.57
N LEU A 176 4.23 -10.48 10.77
CA LEU A 176 3.02 -10.58 9.96
C LEU A 176 3.12 -11.72 8.94
N LEU A 177 4.26 -11.88 8.28
CA LEU A 177 4.49 -12.99 7.35
C LEU A 177 4.34 -14.38 8.01
N TYR A 178 4.71 -14.50 9.30
CA TYR A 178 4.49 -15.73 10.07
C TYR A 178 3.03 -15.93 10.51
N LEU A 179 2.36 -14.85 10.93
CA LEU A 179 1.01 -14.90 11.50
C LEU A 179 -0.09 -15.01 10.46
N LEU A 180 0.10 -14.36 9.32
CA LEU A 180 -0.93 -14.21 8.30
C LEU A 180 -1.12 -15.50 7.46
N PRO A 181 -2.35 -15.78 6.98
CA PRO A 181 -2.63 -17.01 6.25
C PRO A 181 -1.87 -17.09 4.92
N THR A 182 -1.20 -18.22 4.67
CA THR A 182 -0.60 -18.51 3.36
C THR A 182 -1.07 -19.87 2.83
N PRO A 183 -1.05 -20.11 1.50
CA PRO A 183 -1.49 -21.39 0.92
C PRO A 183 -0.74 -22.61 1.46
N SER A 184 0.50 -22.43 1.88
CA SER A 184 1.38 -23.48 2.39
C SER A 184 1.37 -23.60 3.92
N GLY A 185 0.45 -22.89 4.60
CA GLY A 185 0.37 -22.84 6.07
C GLY A 185 1.27 -21.78 6.69
N LYS A 186 1.68 -21.99 7.95
CA LYS A 186 2.52 -21.01 8.68
C LYS A 186 3.97 -21.03 8.20
N LEU A 187 4.48 -19.88 7.80
CA LEU A 187 5.86 -19.70 7.35
C LEU A 187 6.82 -19.60 8.55
N LYS A 188 7.09 -20.72 9.22
CA LYS A 188 7.94 -20.78 10.43
C LYS A 188 9.33 -20.16 10.26
N TRP A 189 9.87 -20.17 9.04
CA TRP A 189 11.17 -19.58 8.73
C TRP A 189 11.20 -18.07 8.96
N ALA A 190 10.06 -17.37 8.86
CA ALA A 190 9.98 -15.92 9.07
C ALA A 190 10.14 -15.52 10.55
N LEU A 191 10.00 -16.47 11.49
CA LEU A 191 10.11 -16.19 12.92
C LEU A 191 11.56 -15.89 13.35
N TYR A 192 12.54 -16.53 12.72
CA TYR A 192 13.96 -16.28 12.96
C TYR A 192 14.38 -14.84 12.59
N PRO A 193 14.17 -14.35 11.34
CA PRO A 193 14.48 -12.96 11.01
C PRO A 193 13.62 -11.98 11.82
N ALA A 194 12.33 -12.25 12.07
CA ALA A 194 11.50 -11.39 12.91
C ALA A 194 12.11 -11.19 14.31
N GLY A 195 12.53 -12.28 14.97
CA GLY A 195 13.14 -12.21 16.30
C GLY A 195 14.48 -11.46 16.31
N ILE A 196 15.35 -11.74 15.33
CA ILE A 196 16.65 -11.07 15.21
C ILE A 196 16.47 -9.56 14.97
N LEU A 197 15.60 -9.19 14.02
CA LEU A 197 15.32 -7.79 13.68
C LEU A 197 14.64 -7.05 14.83
N LEU A 198 13.76 -7.73 15.59
CA LEU A 198 13.12 -7.16 16.76
C LEU A 198 14.15 -6.83 17.85
N LEU A 199 15.06 -7.77 18.14
CA LEU A 199 16.14 -7.54 19.10
C LEU A 199 17.03 -6.38 18.63
N ILE A 200 17.49 -6.38 17.38
CA ILE A 200 18.31 -5.31 16.82
C ILE A 200 17.60 -3.96 16.92
N GLY A 201 16.33 -3.91 16.50
CA GLY A 201 15.51 -2.70 16.57
C GLY A 201 15.40 -2.15 17.99
N ILE A 202 15.15 -3.00 18.99
CA ILE A 202 15.10 -2.61 20.41
C ILE A 202 16.44 -2.07 20.89
N PHE A 203 17.56 -2.74 20.58
CA PHE A 203 18.87 -2.26 21.03
C PHE A 203 19.21 -0.91 20.41
N ILE A 204 18.94 -0.71 19.12
CA ILE A 204 19.21 0.57 18.43
C ILE A 204 18.32 1.68 19.01
N THR A 205 17.03 1.44 19.21
CA THR A 205 16.13 2.47 19.79
C THR A 205 16.53 2.85 21.22
N LEU A 206 17.12 1.93 22.00
CA LEU A 206 17.67 2.19 23.33
C LEU A 206 19.04 2.91 23.31
N GLY A 207 19.55 3.29 22.12
CA GLY A 207 20.79 4.03 21.97
C GLY A 207 22.05 3.16 21.97
N ALA A 208 21.93 1.84 21.79
CA ALA A 208 23.08 0.97 21.57
C ALA A 208 23.63 1.17 20.14
N THR A 209 24.35 2.26 19.92
CA THR A 209 24.92 2.62 18.61
C THR A 209 26.12 1.76 18.22
N ASN A 210 26.73 1.06 19.18
CA ASN A 210 27.87 0.17 18.98
C ASN A 210 27.50 -1.32 19.06
N LEU A 211 26.45 -1.73 18.34
CA LEU A 211 26.06 -3.15 18.27
C LEU A 211 27.21 -4.06 17.82
N LEU A 212 28.07 -3.61 16.91
CA LEU A 212 29.25 -4.36 16.46
C LEU A 212 30.23 -4.67 17.60
N ALA A 213 30.30 -3.81 18.63
CA ALA A 213 31.10 -4.07 19.83
C ALA A 213 30.54 -5.24 20.67
N PHE A 214 29.26 -5.59 20.53
CA PHE A 214 28.62 -6.71 21.21
C PHE A 214 28.53 -7.96 20.33
N VAL A 215 28.30 -7.80 19.01
CA VAL A 215 28.22 -8.91 18.06
C VAL A 215 29.53 -9.68 17.99
N GLY A 216 30.67 -8.99 17.95
CA GLY A 216 31.99 -9.64 17.96
C GLY A 216 32.19 -10.59 19.16
N PRO A 217 32.05 -10.10 20.41
CA PRO A 217 32.12 -10.94 21.61
C PRO A 217 31.07 -12.07 21.65
N LEU A 218 29.83 -11.83 21.21
CA LEU A 218 28.79 -12.86 21.16
C LEU A 218 29.12 -13.99 20.19
N VAL A 219 29.63 -13.66 19.00
CA VAL A 219 30.10 -14.66 18.02
C VAL A 219 31.27 -15.45 18.58
N LEU A 220 32.24 -14.78 19.22
CA LEU A 220 33.36 -15.42 19.89
C LEU A 220 32.91 -16.38 21.00
N LEU A 221 31.94 -15.97 21.83
CA LEU A 221 31.36 -16.81 22.88
C LEU A 221 30.64 -18.02 22.30
N ALA A 222 29.78 -17.83 21.30
CA ALA A 222 29.06 -18.93 20.65
C ALA A 222 30.02 -19.93 20.00
N PHE A 223 31.06 -19.44 19.34
CA PHE A 223 32.09 -20.27 18.73
C PHE A 223 32.92 -21.01 19.79
N GLY A 224 33.29 -20.35 20.88
CA GLY A 224 33.98 -20.96 22.01
C GLY A 224 33.17 -22.10 22.64
N VAL A 225 31.88 -21.87 22.90
CA VAL A 225 30.96 -22.91 23.40
C VAL A 225 30.85 -24.07 22.42
N TYR A 226 30.73 -23.80 21.11
CA TYR A 226 30.68 -24.84 20.08
C TYR A 226 31.95 -25.71 20.09
N VAL A 227 33.13 -25.11 20.20
CA VAL A 227 34.41 -25.83 20.26
C VAL A 227 34.48 -26.71 21.51
N ILE A 228 34.07 -26.20 22.68
CA ILE A 228 34.05 -26.95 23.94
C ILE A 228 33.10 -28.16 23.83
N VAL A 229 31.87 -27.95 23.37
CA VAL A 229 30.90 -29.03 23.21
C VAL A 229 31.39 -30.08 22.21
N ARG A 230 32.05 -29.66 21.13
CA ARG A 230 32.63 -30.59 20.15
C ARG A 230 33.81 -31.37 20.72
N ALA A 231 34.63 -30.74 21.57
CA ALA A 231 35.74 -31.40 22.25
C ALA A 231 35.26 -32.44 23.28
N LEU A 232 34.19 -32.13 24.01
CA LEU A 232 33.59 -33.04 25.01
C LEU A 232 32.78 -34.19 24.39
N ARG A 233 32.42 -34.12 23.11
CA ARG A 233 31.73 -35.18 22.36
C ARG A 233 32.69 -36.13 21.62
N LYS A 234 33.99 -35.89 21.68
CA LYS A 234 35.05 -36.82 21.25
C LYS A 234 35.57 -37.58 22.46
#